data_AF-A0A7H9CHW2-F1
#
_entry.id   AF-A0A7H9CHW2-F1
#
_cell.length_a   1.000
_cell.length_b   1.000
_cell.length_c   1.000
_cell.angle_alpha   90.00
_cell.angle_beta   90.00
_cell.angle_gamma   90.00
#
_symmetry.space_group_name_H-M   'P 1'
#
loop_
_entity.id
_entity.type
_entity.pdbx_description
1 polymer ?
#
loop_
_entity_poly.entity_id
_entity_poly.type
_entity_poly.pdbx_seq_one_letter_code
_entity_poly.pdbx_strand_id
1 'polypeptide(L)'
;MKKILFVCHGNICRSPMAEFIMKHLCNNTNLDEILIDSRATHKDELGKAPHYGTLSTLARHNISIFEHQATLLLKDDYDKYDLILCMDRENLKNCELIFGKRANFNEKVKLLLSICQNQNLEVADPYYTGDFERTYSDIMKACKALLEQINPKKG
;
A
#
# COMPACT_ATOMS: atom_id res chain seq x y z
N MET A 1 -6.65 15.91 -7.36
CA MET A 1 -6.18 15.06 -6.26
C MET A 1 -6.27 13.59 -6.67
N LYS A 2 -5.13 12.91 -6.75
CA LYS A 2 -5.07 11.46 -7.03
C LYS A 2 -5.30 10.69 -5.74
N LYS A 3 -5.99 9.55 -5.80
CA LYS A 3 -6.37 8.75 -4.64
C LYS A 3 -5.80 7.33 -4.75
N ILE A 4 -4.96 6.95 -3.80
CA ILE A 4 -4.23 5.67 -3.80
C ILE A 4 -4.59 4.87 -2.55
N LEU A 5 -4.91 3.59 -2.74
CA LEU A 5 -5.24 2.66 -1.66
C LEU A 5 -4.23 1.51 -1.64
N PHE A 6 -3.62 1.25 -0.48
CA PHE A 6 -2.79 0.07 -0.28
C PHE A 6 -3.56 -1.04 0.44
N VAL A 7 -3.44 -2.27 -0.03
CA VAL A 7 -4.25 -3.39 0.48
C VAL A 7 -3.35 -4.56 0.90
N CYS A 8 -3.51 -5.04 2.13
CA CYS A 8 -2.90 -6.29 2.59
C CYS A 8 -3.88 -7.15 3.39
N HIS A 9 -3.41 -8.27 3.95
CA HIS A 9 -4.25 -9.19 4.71
C HIS A 9 -4.93 -8.50 5.92
N GLY A 10 -4.15 -8.13 6.94
CA GLY A 10 -4.67 -7.57 8.21
C GLY A 10 -4.54 -6.05 8.39
N ASN A 11 -3.97 -5.31 7.44
CA ASN A 11 -3.75 -3.85 7.55
C ASN A 11 -2.99 -3.39 8.82
N ILE A 12 -2.04 -4.21 9.28
CA ILE A 12 -1.15 -3.89 10.40
C ILE A 12 0.33 -3.87 10.02
N CYS A 13 0.76 -4.68 9.03
CA CYS A 13 2.17 -4.81 8.66
C CYS A 13 2.50 -4.03 7.38
N ARG A 14 2.10 -4.58 6.22
CA ARG A 14 2.57 -4.15 4.90
C ARG A 14 1.84 -2.92 4.36
N SER A 15 0.51 -2.93 4.34
CA SER A 15 -0.25 -1.80 3.79
C SER A 15 -0.12 -0.49 4.59
N PRO A 16 -0.04 -0.51 5.94
CA PRO A 16 0.30 0.72 6.68
C PRO A 16 1.72 1.20 6.40
N MET A 17 2.68 0.27 6.26
CA MET A 17 4.06 0.63 5.89
C MET A 17 4.11 1.38 4.55
N ALA A 18 3.38 0.87 3.54
CA ALA A 18 3.29 1.53 2.24
C ALA A 18 2.58 2.89 2.30
N GLU A 19 1.51 3.00 3.08
CA GLU A 19 0.82 4.27 3.31
C GLU A 19 1.75 5.33 3.90
N PHE A 20 2.45 4.99 4.99
CA PHE A 20 3.34 5.94 5.68
C PHE A 20 4.53 6.34 4.81
N ILE A 21 5.15 5.39 4.10
CA ILE A 21 6.21 5.67 3.14
C ILE A 21 5.72 6.61 2.05
N MET A 22 4.57 6.33 1.44
CA MET A 22 4.05 7.15 0.35
C MET A 22 3.68 8.55 0.84
N LYS A 23 3.03 8.69 2.00
CA LYS A 23 2.74 10.00 2.62
C LYS A 23 4.01 10.80 2.86
N HIS A 24 5.04 10.17 3.43
CA HIS A 24 6.33 10.81 3.66
C HIS A 24 6.99 11.26 2.35
N LEU A 25 6.99 10.43 1.31
CA LEU A 25 7.54 10.78 0.01
C LEU A 25 6.79 11.94 -0.64
N CYS A 26 5.45 11.94 -0.58
CA CYS A 26 4.61 13.03 -1.12
C CYS A 26 4.84 14.36 -0.40
N ASN A 27 4.97 14.35 0.94
CA ASN A 27 5.21 15.56 1.73
C ASN A 27 6.54 16.25 1.37
N ASN A 28 7.49 15.53 0.79
CA ASN A 28 8.77 16.05 0.32
C ASN A 28 8.72 16.55 -1.14
N THR A 29 7.53 16.68 -1.74
CA THR A 29 7.35 17.13 -3.13
C THR A 29 6.35 18.28 -3.24
N ASN A 30 6.47 19.09 -4.29
CA ASN A 30 5.53 20.17 -4.62
C ASN A 30 4.28 19.66 -5.37
N LEU A 31 3.81 18.45 -5.05
CA LEU A 31 2.64 17.89 -5.69
C LEU A 31 1.35 18.44 -5.08
N ASP A 32 0.31 18.55 -5.92
CA ASP A 32 -1.05 18.68 -5.42
C ASP A 32 -1.35 17.54 -4.43
N GLU A 33 -2.18 17.81 -3.44
CA GLU A 33 -2.52 16.84 -2.40
C GLU A 33 -2.97 15.50 -3.02
N ILE A 34 -2.33 14.40 -2.57
CA ILE A 34 -2.64 13.02 -2.93
C ILE A 34 -3.27 12.38 -1.71
N LEU A 35 -4.47 11.82 -1.88
CA LEU A 35 -5.10 11.04 -0.82
C LEU A 35 -4.49 9.64 -0.79
N ILE A 36 -3.95 9.26 0.36
CA ILE A 36 -3.30 7.97 0.57
C ILE A 36 -3.92 7.31 1.80
N ASP A 37 -4.35 6.07 1.64
CA ASP A 37 -4.99 5.28 2.69
C ASP A 37 -4.64 3.80 2.52
N SER A 38 -4.98 2.97 3.51
CA SER A 38 -4.77 1.53 3.46
C SER A 38 -5.92 0.74 4.08
N ARG A 39 -6.12 -0.50 3.59
CA ARG A 39 -7.22 -1.39 3.99
C ARG A 39 -6.76 -2.85 4.16
N ALA A 40 -7.55 -3.59 4.94
CA ALA A 40 -7.45 -5.01 5.21
C ALA A 40 -8.40 -5.78 4.29
N THR A 41 -7.99 -6.96 3.82
CA THR A 41 -8.92 -7.91 3.18
C THR A 41 -9.64 -8.78 4.21
N HIS A 42 -9.12 -8.85 5.43
CA HIS A 42 -9.64 -9.68 6.51
C HIS A 42 -10.00 -8.86 7.76
N LYS A 43 -10.78 -9.47 8.65
CA LYS A 43 -11.35 -8.79 9.82
C LYS A 43 -10.54 -8.97 11.12
N ASP A 44 -9.54 -9.85 11.11
CA ASP A 44 -8.88 -10.36 12.34
C ASP A 44 -8.18 -9.25 13.15
N GLU A 45 -7.74 -8.20 12.45
CA GLU A 45 -6.90 -7.15 13.00
C GLU A 45 -7.58 -5.78 13.07
N LEU A 46 -8.88 -5.68 12.75
CA LEU A 46 -9.59 -4.39 12.67
C LEU A 46 -9.50 -3.60 13.98
N GLY A 47 -9.29 -2.28 13.85
CA GLY A 47 -9.11 -1.35 14.97
C GLY A 47 -7.73 -1.40 15.62
N LYS A 48 -6.88 -2.38 15.29
CA LYS A 48 -5.53 -2.45 15.86
C LYS A 48 -4.59 -1.45 15.19
N ALA A 49 -3.61 -0.98 15.96
CA ALA A 49 -2.51 -0.16 15.47
C ALA A 49 -1.57 -0.99 14.57
N PRO A 50 -0.71 -0.34 13.75
CA PRO A 50 0.30 -1.05 12.99
C PRO A 50 1.21 -1.90 13.88
N HIS A 51 1.68 -3.01 13.33
CA HIS A 51 2.56 -3.95 14.01
C HIS A 51 3.85 -3.25 14.48
N TYR A 52 4.33 -3.59 15.68
CA TYR A 52 5.52 -2.96 16.27
C TYR A 52 6.75 -3.05 15.36
N GLY A 53 6.91 -4.15 14.62
CA GLY A 53 7.98 -4.34 13.63
C GLY A 53 7.91 -3.34 12.47
N THR A 54 6.70 -3.01 12.01
CA THR A 54 6.48 -1.95 11.02
C THR A 54 6.84 -0.59 11.60
N LEU A 55 6.33 -0.26 12.79
CA LEU A 55 6.60 1.03 13.44
C LEU A 55 8.09 1.23 13.72
N SER A 56 8.77 0.22 14.27
CA SER A 56 10.21 0.24 14.54
C SER A 56 11.03 0.42 13.27
N THR A 57 10.64 -0.24 12.18
CA THR A 57 11.34 -0.12 10.89
C THR A 57 11.18 1.27 10.30
N LEU A 58 9.96 1.82 10.29
CA LEU A 58 9.71 3.18 9.81
C LEU A 58 10.47 4.23 10.64
N ALA A 59 10.50 4.08 11.96
CA ALA A 59 11.25 4.96 12.84
C ALA A 59 12.76 4.92 12.54
N ARG A 60 13.34 3.72 12.32
CA ARG A 60 14.77 3.57 11.94
C ARG A 60 15.11 4.28 10.62
N HIS A 61 14.14 4.41 9.73
CA HIS A 61 14.29 5.11 8.45
C HIS A 61 13.81 6.57 8.48
N ASN A 62 13.51 7.13 9.66
CA ASN A 62 13.01 8.49 9.86
C ASN A 62 11.72 8.81 9.08
N ILE A 63 10.86 7.80 8.87
CA ILE A 63 9.56 7.98 8.25
C ILE A 63 8.53 8.42 9.29
N SER A 64 7.81 9.50 8.99
CA SER A 64 6.73 10.01 9.84
C SER A 64 5.62 8.96 9.99
N ILE A 65 5.24 8.69 11.23
CA ILE A 65 4.13 7.79 11.57
C ILE A 65 2.93 8.66 11.91
N PHE A 66 1.78 8.33 11.32
CA PHE A 66 0.52 9.01 11.57
C PHE A 66 -0.42 8.09 12.35
N GLU A 67 -1.48 8.66 12.91
CA GLU A 67 -2.54 7.84 13.51
C GLU A 67 -3.11 6.89 12.45
N HIS A 68 -3.13 5.60 12.79
CA HIS A 68 -3.60 4.54 11.92
C HIS A 68 -4.32 3.48 12.73
N GLN A 69 -5.43 2.99 12.20
CA GLN A 69 -6.13 1.81 12.69
C GLN A 69 -6.49 0.92 11.51
N ALA A 70 -6.35 -0.38 11.70
CA ALA A 70 -6.71 -1.35 10.67
C ALA A 70 -8.20 -1.24 10.30
N THR A 71 -8.49 -1.08 9.02
CA THR A 71 -9.84 -0.85 8.49
C THR A 71 -10.13 -1.80 7.33
N LEU A 72 -11.39 -2.23 7.17
CA LEU A 72 -11.75 -3.27 6.21
C LEU A 72 -11.95 -2.69 4.80
N LEU A 73 -11.47 -3.39 3.78
CA LEU A 73 -11.71 -3.08 2.38
C LEU A 73 -13.20 -3.27 2.06
N LEU A 74 -13.82 -2.22 1.54
CA LEU A 74 -15.23 -2.21 1.15
C LEU A 74 -15.36 -2.19 -0.37
N LYS A 75 -16.48 -2.70 -0.87
CA LYS A 75 -16.80 -2.67 -2.31
C LYS A 75 -16.76 -1.24 -2.88
N ASP A 76 -17.25 -0.27 -2.11
CA ASP A 76 -17.29 1.15 -2.50
C ASP A 76 -15.89 1.77 -2.61
N ASP A 77 -14.87 1.16 -2.00
CA ASP A 77 -13.48 1.65 -2.15
C ASP A 77 -13.01 1.53 -3.60
N TYR A 78 -13.55 0.59 -4.38
CA TYR A 78 -13.27 0.53 -5.82
C TYR A 78 -13.61 1.83 -6.52
N ASP A 79 -14.66 2.54 -6.11
CA ASP A 79 -15.10 3.78 -6.77
C ASP A 79 -14.44 5.03 -6.18
N LYS A 80 -14.02 4.95 -4.91
CA LYS A 80 -13.41 6.07 -4.21
C LYS A 80 -11.97 6.33 -4.61
N TYR A 81 -11.21 5.30 -4.96
CA TYR A 81 -9.78 5.42 -5.25
C TYR A 81 -9.49 5.28 -6.74
N ASP A 82 -8.43 5.94 -7.22
CA ASP A 82 -8.00 5.87 -8.62
C ASP A 82 -7.08 4.67 -8.86
N LEU A 83 -6.34 4.27 -7.82
CA LEU A 83 -5.36 3.18 -7.86
C LEU A 83 -5.41 2.38 -6.57
N ILE A 84 -5.46 1.05 -6.69
CA ILE A 84 -5.51 0.10 -5.57
C ILE A 84 -4.35 -0.89 -5.73
N LEU A 85 -3.43 -0.88 -4.76
CA LEU A 85 -2.17 -1.61 -4.82
C LEU A 85 -2.15 -2.72 -3.77
N CYS A 86 -2.13 -3.96 -4.24
CA CYS A 86 -2.11 -5.17 -3.43
C CYS A 86 -0.67 -5.62 -3.13
N MET A 87 -0.42 -6.15 -1.94
CA MET A 87 0.92 -6.60 -1.55
C MET A 87 1.29 -7.95 -2.15
N ASP A 88 0.33 -8.87 -2.25
CA ASP A 88 0.51 -10.20 -2.81
C ASP A 88 -0.71 -10.60 -3.67
N ARG A 89 -0.63 -11.77 -4.33
CA ARG A 89 -1.71 -12.30 -5.17
C ARG A 89 -2.92 -12.75 -4.37
N GLU A 90 -2.74 -13.13 -3.11
CA GLU A 90 -3.88 -13.46 -2.25
C GLU A 90 -4.73 -12.22 -1.98
N ASN A 91 -4.10 -11.07 -1.73
CA ASN A 91 -4.77 -9.80 -1.58
C ASN A 91 -5.47 -9.39 -2.89
N LEU A 92 -4.82 -9.63 -4.03
CA LEU A 92 -5.42 -9.38 -5.35
C LEU A 92 -6.67 -10.24 -5.57
N LYS A 93 -6.59 -11.55 -5.27
CA LYS A 93 -7.71 -12.49 -5.33
C LYS A 93 -8.85 -12.07 -4.40
N ASN A 94 -8.53 -11.60 -3.19
CA ASN A 94 -9.56 -11.09 -2.26
C ASN A 94 -10.22 -9.82 -2.80
N CYS A 95 -9.46 -8.93 -3.44
CA CYS A 95 -10.02 -7.78 -4.15
C CYS A 95 -10.96 -8.21 -5.29
N GLU A 96 -10.61 -9.26 -6.05
CA GLU A 96 -11.49 -9.85 -7.07
C GLU A 96 -12.82 -10.32 -6.49
N LEU A 97 -12.80 -10.97 -5.33
CA LEU A 97 -14.01 -11.41 -4.64
C LEU A 97 -14.85 -10.23 -4.13
N ILE A 98 -14.22 -9.18 -3.60
CA ILE A 98 -14.91 -8.02 -3.00
C ILE A 98 -15.47 -7.07 -4.07
N PHE A 99 -14.69 -6.74 -5.10
CA PHE A 99 -15.09 -5.79 -6.15
C PHE A 99 -15.91 -6.46 -7.26
N GLY A 100 -15.70 -7.76 -7.49
CA GLY A 100 -16.35 -8.53 -8.54
C GLY A 100 -15.85 -8.18 -9.94
N LYS A 101 -16.53 -8.73 -10.95
CA LYS A 101 -16.15 -8.69 -12.38
C LYS A 101 -16.05 -7.29 -13.01
N ARG A 102 -16.53 -6.26 -12.32
CA ARG A 102 -16.49 -4.86 -12.76
C ARG A 102 -15.08 -4.26 -12.63
N ALA A 103 -14.25 -4.81 -11.75
CA ALA A 103 -12.97 -4.20 -11.45
C ALA A 103 -11.93 -4.46 -12.55
N ASN A 104 -11.15 -3.41 -12.88
CA ASN A 104 -10.05 -3.49 -13.83
C ASN A 104 -8.77 -3.92 -13.09
N PHE A 105 -8.48 -5.23 -13.12
CA PHE A 105 -7.35 -5.86 -12.42
C PHE A 105 -5.99 -5.75 -13.14
N ASN A 106 -5.93 -5.01 -14.25
CA ASN A 106 -4.69 -4.79 -14.99
C ASN A 106 -4.18 -3.34 -14.85
N GLU A 107 -5.10 -2.38 -14.69
CA GLU A 107 -4.73 -0.97 -14.63
C GLU A 107 -4.93 -0.39 -13.23
N LYS A 108 -6.12 -0.61 -12.65
CA LYS A 108 -6.58 0.04 -11.43
C LYS A 108 -6.26 -0.76 -10.17
N VAL A 109 -6.50 -2.07 -10.19
CA VAL A 109 -6.22 -2.96 -9.04
C VAL A 109 -5.09 -3.88 -9.44
N LYS A 110 -3.90 -3.72 -8.85
CA LYS A 110 -2.71 -4.49 -9.26
C LYS A 110 -1.71 -4.66 -8.13
N LEU A 111 -0.69 -5.48 -8.34
CA LEU A 111 0.38 -5.71 -7.36
C LEU A 111 1.25 -4.45 -7.21
N LEU A 112 1.67 -4.15 -5.99
CA LEU A 112 2.53 -3.00 -5.71
C LEU A 112 3.86 -3.08 -6.48
N LEU A 113 4.51 -4.25 -6.47
CA LEU A 113 5.81 -4.41 -7.12
C LEU A 113 5.73 -4.39 -8.66
N SER A 114 4.53 -4.57 -9.24
CA SER A 114 4.36 -4.42 -10.69
C SER A 114 4.64 -2.99 -11.16
N ILE A 115 4.58 -2.00 -10.26
CA ILE A 115 4.92 -0.60 -10.55
C ILE A 115 6.40 -0.43 -10.92
N CYS A 116 7.30 -1.15 -10.25
CA CYS A 116 8.74 -0.89 -10.34
C CYS A 116 9.53 -1.90 -11.17
N GLN A 117 8.99 -3.10 -11.41
CA GLN A 117 9.74 -4.18 -12.06
C GLN A 117 9.06 -4.77 -13.30
N ASN A 118 7.89 -4.27 -13.73
CA ASN A 118 7.06 -4.89 -14.79
C ASN A 118 6.90 -6.42 -14.60
N GLN A 119 7.00 -6.88 -13.35
CA GLN A 119 6.95 -8.27 -12.96
C GLN A 119 5.86 -8.46 -11.90
N ASN A 120 5.22 -9.63 -11.94
CA ASN A 120 4.19 -10.03 -10.99
C ASN A 120 4.82 -10.54 -9.68
N LEU A 121 5.66 -9.71 -9.06
CA LEU A 121 6.31 -9.98 -7.79
C LEU A 121 5.41 -9.61 -6.61
N GLU A 122 5.58 -10.30 -5.50
CA GLU A 122 4.82 -10.12 -4.26
C GLU A 122 5.72 -9.55 -3.17
N VAL A 123 5.16 -8.73 -2.30
CA VAL A 123 5.81 -8.26 -1.08
C VAL A 123 5.63 -9.33 0.00
N ALA A 124 6.73 -9.96 0.38
CA ALA A 124 6.76 -10.96 1.44
C ALA A 124 6.15 -10.41 2.73
N ASP A 125 5.30 -11.21 3.38
CA ASP A 125 4.62 -10.82 4.61
C ASP A 125 5.54 -10.96 5.83
N PRO A 126 5.95 -9.84 6.47
CA PRO A 126 6.86 -9.88 7.60
C PRO A 126 6.21 -10.47 8.85
N TYR A 127 4.88 -10.61 8.88
CA TYR A 127 4.20 -11.33 9.97
C TYR A 127 4.65 -12.80 10.03
N TYR A 128 4.90 -13.41 8.87
CA TYR A 128 5.34 -14.81 8.77
C TYR A 128 6.86 -14.92 8.65
N THR A 129 7.52 -14.02 7.92
CA THR A 129 8.98 -14.11 7.70
C THR A 129 9.80 -13.49 8.83
N GLY A 130 9.23 -12.56 9.59
CA GLY A 130 9.96 -11.73 10.55
C GLY A 130 10.86 -10.65 9.93
N ASP A 131 10.94 -10.57 8.60
CA ASP A 131 11.87 -9.69 7.88
C ASP A 131 11.20 -8.37 7.44
N PHE A 132 11.05 -7.45 8.38
CA PHE A 132 10.46 -6.13 8.14
C PHE A 132 11.34 -5.22 7.27
N GLU A 133 12.66 -5.42 7.27
CA GLU A 133 13.59 -4.63 6.44
C GLU A 133 13.46 -4.97 4.97
N ARG A 134 13.35 -6.26 4.65
CA ARG A 134 13.13 -6.67 3.27
C ARG A 134 11.81 -6.12 2.74
N THR A 135 10.73 -6.27 3.51
CA THR A 135 9.42 -5.69 3.19
C THR A 135 9.52 -4.18 2.98
N TYR A 136 10.20 -3.45 3.87
CA TYR A 136 10.43 -2.02 3.74
C TYR A 136 11.17 -1.66 2.44
N SER A 137 12.24 -2.37 2.11
CA SER A 137 13.04 -2.12 0.90
C SER A 137 12.21 -2.30 -0.38
N ASP A 138 11.43 -3.39 -0.45
CA ASP A 138 10.56 -3.70 -1.57
C ASP A 138 9.44 -2.65 -1.73
N ILE A 139 8.79 -2.26 -0.63
CA ILE A 139 7.74 -1.22 -0.63
C ILE A 139 8.33 0.15 -1.00
N MET A 140 9.44 0.55 -0.39
CA MET A 140 10.09 1.84 -0.65
C MET A 140 10.47 1.98 -2.13
N LYS A 141 11.03 0.93 -2.73
CA LYS A 141 11.36 0.91 -4.16
C LYS A 141 10.12 1.12 -5.03
N ALA A 142 9.02 0.45 -4.71
CA ALA A 142 7.76 0.60 -5.45
C ALA A 142 7.11 1.97 -5.26
N CYS A 143 7.09 2.52 -4.04
CA CYS A 143 6.54 3.85 -3.77
C CYS A 143 7.33 4.96 -4.46
N LYS A 144 8.66 4.86 -4.54
CA LYS A 144 9.49 5.81 -5.32
C LYS A 144 9.15 5.76 -6.80
N ALA A 145 9.09 4.57 -7.40
CA ALA A 145 8.70 4.41 -8.80
C ALA A 145 7.28 4.91 -9.06
N LEU A 146 6.34 4.69 -8.12
CA LEU A 146 4.98 5.21 -8.22
C LEU A 146 4.95 6.75 -8.19
N LEU A 147 5.72 7.35 -7.29
CA LEU A 147 5.82 8.81 -7.19
C LEU A 147 6.37 9.41 -8.49
N GLU A 148 7.39 8.80 -9.09
CA GLU A 148 7.94 9.22 -10.39
C GLU A 148 6.91 9.12 -11.53
N GLN A 149 6.07 8.09 -11.53
CA GLN A 149 4.99 7.94 -12.52
C GLN A 149 3.87 8.97 -12.34
N ILE A 150 3.58 9.37 -11.10
CA ILE A 150 2.53 10.36 -10.79
C ILE A 150 3.04 11.79 -10.95
N ASN A 151 4.32 12.01 -10.67
CA ASN A 151 5.02 13.27 -10.82
C ASN A 151 6.18 13.09 -11.80
N PRO A 152 5.91 12.90 -13.10
CA PRO A 152 6.97 12.95 -14.08
C PRO A 152 7.51 14.37 -13.97
N LYS A 153 8.68 14.54 -13.35
CA LYS A 153 9.39 15.82 -13.38
C LYS A 153 9.32 16.28 -14.82
N LYS A 154 8.72 17.45 -15.07
CA LYS A 154 8.90 18.15 -16.34
C LYS A 154 10.41 18.27 -16.51
N GLY A 155 10.99 17.37 -17.30
CA GLY A 155 12.26 17.61 -17.94
C GLY A 155 12.14 18.84 -18.82
#